data_AF-A0A2N2I109-F1
#
_entry.id   AF-A0A2N2I109-F1
#
_cell.length_a   1.000
_cell.length_b   1.000
_cell.length_c   1.000
_cell.angle_alpha   90.00
_cell.angle_beta   90.00
_cell.angle_gamma   90.00
#
_symmetry.space_group_name_H-M   'P 1'
#
loop_
_entity.id
_entity.type
_entity.pdbx_description
1 polymer ?
#
loop_
_entity_poly.entity_id
_entity_poly.type
_entity_poly.pdbx_seq_one_letter_code
_entity_poly.pdbx_strand_id
1 'polypeptide(L)' 'QFNCVSDETLRSAQREPEKYQEVIVRVAGYSAHFVDISRKTQDNIIQRTVQGLVA' A
#
# COMPACT_ATOMS: atom_id res chain seq x y z
N GLN A 1 -11.94 3.34 -11.49
CA GLN A 1 -12.31 2.88 -10.14
C GLN A 1 -11.07 3.07 -9.29
N PHE A 2 -11.04 4.13 -8.46
CA PHE A 2 -9.89 4.42 -7.61
C PHE A 2 -9.97 3.46 -6.42
N ASN A 3 -9.16 2.39 -6.42
CA ASN A 3 -8.94 1.61 -5.20
C ASN A 3 -8.05 2.44 -4.27
N CYS A 4 -8.66 3.39 -3.57
CA CYS A 4 -8.04 4.04 -2.43
C CYS A 4 -7.95 3.00 -1.30
N VAL A 5 -6.80 2.34 -1.20
CA VAL A 5 -6.51 1.39 -0.11
C VAL A 5 -6.25 2.20 1.16
N SER A 6 -7.00 1.92 2.23
CA SER A 6 -6.91 2.62 3.52
C SER A 6 -5.57 2.38 4.22
N ASP A 7 -5.12 3.32 5.07
CA ASP A 7 -3.92 3.12 5.88
C ASP A 7 -4.04 1.89 6.78
N GLU A 8 -5.23 1.66 7.35
CA GLU A 8 -5.55 0.48 8.15
C GLU A 8 -5.30 -0.81 7.36
N THR A 9 -5.79 -0.89 6.13
CA THR A 9 -5.58 -2.05 5.25
C THR A 9 -4.10 -2.27 4.95
N LEU A 10 -3.35 -1.21 4.66
CA LEU A 10 -1.92 -1.31 4.41
C LEU A 10 -1.16 -1.75 5.67
N ARG A 11 -1.52 -1.25 6.85
CA ARG A 11 -0.93 -1.68 8.13
C ARG A 11 -1.29 -3.12 8.48
N SER A 12 -2.47 -3.58 8.11
CA SER A 12 -2.88 -4.99 8.27
C SER A 12 -2.13 -5.89 7.30
N ALA A 13 -1.92 -5.45 6.06
CA ALA A 13 -1.11 -6.15 5.07
C ALA A 13 0.36 -6.30 5.48
N GLN A 14 0.89 -5.37 6.29
CA GLN A 14 2.22 -5.51 6.89
C GLN A 14 2.30 -6.56 8.00
N ARG A 15 1.19 -6.79 8.71
CA ARG A 15 1.11 -7.72 9.84
C ARG A 15 0.80 -9.14 9.39
N GLU A 16 -0.07 -9.28 8.39
CA GLU A 16 -0.60 -10.56 7.91
C GLU A 16 -0.49 -10.65 6.37
N PRO A 17 0.72 -10.60 5.78
CA PRO A 17 0.90 -10.47 4.33
C PRO A 17 0.20 -11.57 3.52
N GLU A 18 0.08 -12.80 4.04
CA GLU A 18 -0.66 -13.88 3.38
C GLU A 18 -2.15 -13.56 3.10
N LYS A 19 -2.78 -12.70 3.91
CA LYS A 19 -4.21 -12.33 3.77
C LYS A 19 -4.42 -11.16 2.81
N TYR A 20 -3.35 -10.51 2.37
CA TYR A 20 -3.41 -9.26 1.62
C TYR A 20 -2.56 -9.32 0.35
N GLN A 21 -2.36 -10.52 -0.21
CA GLN A 21 -1.61 -10.71 -1.45
C GLN A 21 -2.23 -9.97 -2.64
N GLU A 22 -3.54 -9.70 -2.61
CA GLU A 22 -4.25 -8.94 -3.64
C GLU A 22 -4.15 -7.41 -3.50
N VAL A 23 -3.52 -6.90 -2.42
CA VAL A 23 -3.38 -5.45 -2.22
C VAL A 23 -2.35 -4.90 -3.20
N ILE A 24 -2.84 -4.19 -4.21
CA ILE A 24 -2.00 -3.51 -5.20
C ILE A 24 -1.90 -2.02 -4.87
N VAL A 25 -0.68 -1.50 -4.87
CA VAL A 25 -0.38 -0.08 -4.65
C VAL A 25 0.29 0.53 -5.87
N ARG A 26 0.03 1.83 -6.08
CA ARG A 26 0.68 2.61 -7.13
C ARG A 26 1.93 3.28 -6.58
N VAL A 27 3.08 2.91 -7.15
CA VAL A 27 4.36 3.59 -6.96
C VAL A 27 4.57 4.53 -8.14
N ALA A 28 5.42 5.55 -8.01
CA ALA A 28 5.71 6.50 -9.08
C ALA A 28 6.22 5.76 -10.33
N GLY A 29 5.33 5.54 -11.31
CA GLY A 29 5.62 4.89 -12.58
C GLY A 29 5.18 3.42 -12.73
N TYR A 30 4.74 2.73 -11.66
CA TYR A 30 4.30 1.33 -11.75
C TYR A 30 3.35 0.90 -10.64
N SER A 31 2.64 -0.22 -10.84
CA SER A 31 1.83 -0.86 -9.81
C SER A 31 2.53 -2.11 -9.31
N ALA A 32 2.43 -2.39 -8.02
CA ALA A 32 3.02 -3.59 -7.41
C ALA A 32 2.13 -4.11 -6.28
N HIS A 33 2.26 -5.41 -5.98
CA HIS A 33 1.69 -5.98 -4.77
C HIS A 33 2.40 -5.37 -3.56
N PHE A 34 1.62 -4.86 -2.62
CA PHE A 34 2.12 -4.17 -1.45
C PHE A 34 2.97 -5.08 -0.57
N VAL A 35 2.61 -6.37 -0.48
CA VAL A 35 3.34 -7.34 0.33
C VAL A 35 4.69 -7.75 -0.27
N ASP A 36 4.90 -7.53 -1.58
CA ASP A 36 6.12 -7.90 -2.31
C ASP A 36 7.21 -6.82 -2.27
N ILE A 37 6.88 -5.61 -1.83
CA ILE A 37 7.82 -4.49 -1.73
C ILE A 37 8.43 -4.39 -0.33
N SER A 38 9.61 -3.77 -0.24
CA SER A 38 10.33 -3.64 1.05
C SER A 38 9.51 -2.88 2.11
N ARG A 39 9.71 -3.25 3.38
CA ARG A 39 9.06 -2.60 4.53
C ARG A 39 9.22 -1.07 4.53
N LYS A 40 10.41 -0.58 4.19
CA LYS A 40 10.69 0.85 4.06
C LYS A 40 9.80 1.51 3.01
N THR A 41 9.63 0.88 1.85
CA THR A 41 8.76 1.38 0.77
C THR A 41 7.30 1.35 1.19
N GLN A 42 6.86 0.27 1.85
CA GLN A 42 5.51 0.15 2.38
C GLN A 42 5.18 1.29 3.35
N ASP A 43 6.08 1.60 4.29
CA ASP A 43 5.90 2.68 5.26
C ASP A 43 5.81 4.05 4.57
N ASN A 44 6.62 4.28 3.54
CA ASN A 44 6.54 5.49 2.72
C ASN A 44 5.19 5.62 1.99
N ILE A 45 4.63 4.51 1.51
CA ILE A 45 3.32 4.50 0.85
C ILE A 45 2.22 4.81 1.87
N ILE A 46 2.22 4.14 3.03
CA ILE A 46 1.28 4.41 4.12
C ILE A 46 1.29 5.89 4.52
N GLN A 47 2.49 6.46 4.69
CA GLN A 47 2.65 7.86 5.05
C GLN A 47 2.05 8.80 3.99
N ARG A 48 2.18 8.48 2.70
CA ARG A 48 1.60 9.25 1.59
C ARG A 48 0.09 9.10 1.50
N THR A 49 -0.44 7.90 1.73
CA THR A 49 -1.88 7.61 1.76
C THR A 49 -2.58 8.43 2.85
N VAL A 50 -1.98 8.56 4.04
CA VAL A 50 -2.50 9.38 5.14
C VAL A 50 -2.52 10.88 4.80
N GLN A 51 -1.63 11.33 3.91
CA GLN A 51 -1.54 12.74 3.50
C GLN A 51 -2.48 13.13 2.34
N GLY A 52 -3.31 12.21 1.82
CA GLY A 52 -4.31 12.54 0.80
C GLY A 52 -3.74 13.02 -0.55
N LEU A 53 -2.45 12.77 -0.81
CA LEU A 53 -1.74 13.20 -2.03
C LEU A 53 -1.90 12.19 -3.19
N VAL A 54 -3.08 11.56 -3.25
CA VAL A 54 -3.51 10.76 -4.39
C VAL A 54 -4.90 11.28 -4.77
N ALA A 55 -4.89 12.43 -5.47
CA ALA A 55 -6.01 12.91 -6.26
C ALA A 55 -5.93 12.31 -7.67
#